data_AF-A0AAV1KWG6-F1
#
_entry.id   AF-A0AAV1KWG6-F1
#
_cell.length_a   1.000
_cell.length_b   1.000
_cell.length_c   1.000
_cell.angle_alpha   90.00
_cell.angle_beta   90.00
_cell.angle_gamma   90.00
#
_symmetry.space_group_name_H-M   'P 1'
#
loop_
_entity.id
_entity.type
_entity.pdbx_description
1 polymer ?
#
loop_
_entity_poly.entity_id
_entity_poly.type
_entity_poly.pdbx_seq_one_letter_code
_entity_poly.pdbx_strand_id
1 'polypeptide(L)'
;MDLPEPIHLPNNIGNPRVPFVFVGDAAFGLNKNVMRPFSLRNIDTPKKTFNYRLSRARRFVECAFGILSNKWRIFHSSIIINPQSAKYIIKAACVLHNFVRLRDGYQFEDTIRCDMEEFDEVQAVGGRSSGISVRDSFVQYFNGPGAVPWQNRMIH
;
A
#
# COMPACT_ATOMS: atom_id res chain seq x y z
N MET A 1 18.82 -3.69 -3.89
CA MET A 1 17.51 -4.36 -3.97
C MET A 1 17.32 -4.76 -5.41
N ASP A 2 17.08 -6.04 -5.64
CA ASP A 2 16.87 -6.57 -6.99
C ASP A 2 15.38 -6.40 -7.32
N LEU A 3 15.01 -5.18 -7.73
CA LEU A 3 13.65 -4.89 -8.18
C LEU A 3 13.51 -5.27 -9.66
N PRO A 4 12.35 -5.76 -10.09
CA PRO A 4 12.11 -6.03 -11.51
C PRO A 4 12.25 -4.77 -12.36
N GLU A 5 12.57 -4.96 -13.64
CA GLU A 5 12.64 -3.87 -14.60
C GLU A 5 11.31 -3.12 -14.74
N PRO A 6 11.33 -1.79 -15.00
CA PRO A 6 10.12 -1.02 -15.24
C PRO A 6 9.25 -1.59 -16.36
N ILE A 7 7.93 -1.54 -16.17
CA ILE A 7 6.92 -2.03 -17.13
C ILE A 7 5.91 -0.93 -17.45
N HIS A 8 5.16 -1.11 -18.54
CA HIS A 8 4.00 -0.26 -18.82
C HIS A 8 2.89 -0.54 -17.80
N LEU A 9 2.19 0.51 -17.38
CA LEU A 9 0.96 0.32 -16.61
C LEU A 9 -0.10 -0.40 -17.48
N PRO A 10 -1.02 -1.15 -16.87
CA PRO A 10 -2.08 -1.84 -17.60
C PRO A 10 -2.83 -0.89 -18.53
N ASN A 11 -3.11 -1.31 -19.76
CA ASN A 11 -3.79 -0.48 -20.76
C ASN A 11 -3.11 0.87 -21.06
N ASN A 12 -1.78 0.97 -20.84
CA ASN A 12 -1.03 2.22 -20.96
C ASN A 12 0.24 2.09 -21.84
N ILE A 13 0.14 1.34 -22.95
CA ILE A 13 1.28 0.94 -23.80
C ILE A 13 1.94 2.14 -24.54
N GLY A 14 1.23 3.27 -24.69
CA GLY A 14 1.75 4.50 -25.33
C GLY A 14 2.46 5.47 -24.38
N ASN A 15 2.57 5.16 -23.08
CA ASN A 15 3.19 6.02 -22.08
C ASN A 15 4.51 5.41 -21.55
N PRO A 16 5.36 6.19 -20.85
CA PRO A 16 6.62 5.68 -20.32
C PRO A 16 6.42 4.49 -19.37
N ARG A 17 7.39 3.57 -19.39
CA ARG A 17 7.47 2.49 -18.39
C ARG A 17 7.71 3.10 -17.01
N VAL A 18 7.01 2.56 -16.02
CA VAL A 18 7.16 2.97 -14.61
C VAL A 18 7.81 1.85 -13.80
N PRO A 19 8.64 2.18 -12.81
CA PRO A 19 9.24 1.18 -11.94
C PRO A 19 8.20 0.57 -11.00
N PHE A 20 8.52 -0.59 -10.44
CA PHE A 20 7.81 -1.10 -9.26
C PHE A 20 8.07 -0.20 -8.06
N VAL A 21 7.01 0.08 -7.30
CA VAL A 21 7.03 1.01 -6.17
C VAL A 21 6.50 0.37 -4.90
N PHE A 22 7.10 0.72 -3.77
CA PHE A 22 6.54 0.50 -2.44
C PHE A 22 5.49 1.56 -2.15
N VAL A 23 4.44 1.16 -1.46
CA VAL A 23 3.38 2.04 -0.97
C VAL A 23 3.78 2.52 0.43
N GLY A 24 4.22 3.77 0.52
CA GLY A 24 4.59 4.43 1.78
C GLY A 24 3.51 5.38 2.28
N ASP A 25 3.56 5.69 3.58
CA ASP A 25 2.88 6.86 4.16
C ASP A 25 3.72 8.14 3.99
N ALA A 26 3.20 9.22 4.54
CA ALA A 26 3.80 10.54 4.48
C ALA A 26 5.15 10.65 5.25
N ALA A 27 5.46 9.72 6.16
CA ALA A 27 6.73 9.71 6.88
C ALA A 27 7.92 9.25 6.00
N PHE A 28 7.65 8.54 4.90
CA PHE A 28 8.69 8.16 3.95
C PHE A 28 9.07 9.32 3.01
N GLY A 29 10.34 9.34 2.58
CA GLY A 29 10.80 10.23 1.52
C GLY A 29 10.33 9.77 0.15
N LEU A 30 9.85 10.70 -0.70
CA LEU A 30 9.48 10.38 -2.07
C LEU A 30 10.72 10.01 -2.90
N ASN A 31 10.70 8.82 -3.52
CA ASN A 31 11.78 8.31 -4.36
C ASN A 31 11.22 7.49 -5.54
N LYS A 32 12.06 7.16 -6.53
CA LYS A 32 11.71 6.37 -7.72
C LYS A 32 10.90 5.11 -7.41
N ASN A 33 11.24 4.41 -6.33
CA ASN A 33 10.61 3.15 -5.92
C ASN A 33 9.76 3.27 -4.64
N VAL A 34 9.48 4.47 -4.13
CA VAL A 34 8.66 4.68 -2.92
C VAL A 34 7.66 5.78 -3.19
N MET A 35 6.38 5.43 -3.29
CA MET A 35 5.29 6.36 -3.48
C MET A 35 4.66 6.72 -2.15
N ARG A 36 4.34 7.99 -1.98
CA ARG A 36 3.68 8.53 -0.79
C ARG A 36 2.60 9.54 -1.21
N PRO A 37 1.61 9.83 -0.34
CA PRO A 37 0.58 10.80 -0.68
C PRO A 37 1.15 12.20 -0.91
N PHE A 38 0.42 13.01 -1.68
CA PHE A 38 0.59 14.46 -1.70
C PHE A 38 0.12 15.06 -0.37
N SER A 39 0.69 16.21 0.00
CA SER A 39 0.14 17.00 1.12
C SER A 39 -1.30 17.43 0.81
N LEU A 40 -2.15 17.42 1.84
CA LEU A 40 -3.57 17.79 1.71
C LEU A 40 -3.77 19.31 1.51
N ARG A 41 -2.76 20.14 1.77
CA ARG A 41 -2.83 21.59 1.56
C ARG A 41 -2.96 21.93 0.07
N ASN A 42 -4.05 22.62 -0.29
CA ASN A 42 -4.32 23.12 -1.65
C ASN A 42 -4.18 22.03 -2.74
N ILE A 43 -4.60 20.82 -2.42
CA ILE A 43 -4.50 19.67 -3.32
C ILE A 43 -5.58 19.72 -4.40
N ASP A 44 -5.16 19.52 -5.66
CA ASP A 44 -6.08 19.41 -6.80
C ASP A 44 -6.79 18.05 -6.82
N THR A 45 -7.93 17.98 -7.52
CA THR A 45 -8.73 16.75 -7.61
C THR A 45 -7.94 15.53 -8.14
N PRO A 46 -7.10 15.64 -9.19
CA PRO A 46 -6.29 14.51 -9.66
C PRO A 46 -5.35 13.93 -8.60
N LYS A 47 -4.70 14.78 -7.81
CA LYS A 47 -3.84 14.33 -6.69
C LYS A 47 -4.65 13.77 -5.54
N LYS A 48 -5.85 14.30 -5.26
CA LYS A 48 -6.76 13.67 -4.30
C LYS A 48 -7.16 12.25 -4.74
N THR A 49 -7.45 12.02 -6.03
CA THR A 49 -7.68 10.67 -6.58
C THR A 49 -6.49 9.76 -6.35
N PHE A 50 -5.27 10.24 -6.62
CA PHE A 50 -4.07 9.47 -6.35
C PHE A 50 -3.92 9.14 -4.86
N ASN A 51 -4.08 10.11 -3.97
CA ASN A 51 -4.01 9.89 -2.51
C ASN A 51 -5.01 8.82 -2.08
N TYR A 52 -6.27 8.93 -2.51
CA TYR A 52 -7.30 7.95 -2.19
C TYR A 52 -6.95 6.54 -2.68
N ARG A 53 -6.43 6.41 -3.91
CA ARG A 53 -6.00 5.11 -4.49
C ARG A 53 -4.83 4.51 -3.70
N LEU A 54 -3.86 5.34 -3.30
CA LEU A 54 -2.70 4.93 -2.50
C LEU A 54 -3.13 4.50 -1.08
N SER A 55 -3.99 5.30 -0.43
CA SER A 55 -4.58 4.99 0.87
C SER A 55 -5.38 3.69 0.84
N ARG A 56 -6.16 3.47 -0.21
CA ARG A 56 -6.91 2.22 -0.38
C ARG A 56 -5.99 1.02 -0.56
N ALA A 57 -4.87 1.17 -1.27
CA ALA A 57 -3.87 0.10 -1.37
C ALA A 57 -3.24 -0.22 0.00
N ARG A 58 -2.86 0.81 0.77
CA ARG A 58 -2.37 0.63 2.16
C ARG A 58 -3.39 -0.09 3.03
N ARG A 59 -4.65 0.34 2.98
CA ARG A 59 -5.75 -0.24 3.75
C ARG A 59 -5.84 -1.76 3.58
N PHE A 60 -5.72 -2.28 2.36
CA PHE A 60 -5.75 -3.73 2.15
C PHE A 60 -4.55 -4.44 2.81
N VAL A 61 -3.37 -3.83 2.79
CA VAL A 61 -2.16 -4.38 3.42
C VAL A 61 -2.28 -4.35 4.94
N GLU A 62 -2.74 -3.23 5.51
CA GLU A 62 -2.98 -3.07 6.94
C GLU A 62 -4.03 -4.06 7.45
N CYS A 63 -5.16 -4.20 6.74
CA CYS A 63 -6.17 -5.19 7.06
C CYS A 63 -5.61 -6.62 7.04
N ALA A 64 -4.79 -6.97 6.04
CA ALA A 64 -4.18 -8.30 5.97
C ALA A 64 -3.25 -8.57 7.16
N PHE A 65 -2.42 -7.59 7.56
CA PHE A 65 -1.58 -7.72 8.75
C PHE A 65 -2.38 -7.74 10.05
N GLY A 66 -3.45 -6.95 10.15
CA GLY A 66 -4.34 -6.96 11.30
C GLY A 66 -5.03 -8.32 11.48
N ILE A 67 -5.54 -8.92 10.40
CA ILE A 67 -6.12 -10.27 10.41
C ILE A 67 -5.07 -11.30 10.85
N LEU A 68 -3.87 -11.25 10.25
CA LEU A 68 -2.79 -12.17 10.58
C LEU A 68 -2.36 -12.04 12.05
N SER A 69 -2.24 -10.80 12.54
CA SER A 69 -1.86 -10.51 13.92
C SER A 69 -2.90 -11.00 14.92
N ASN A 70 -4.18 -10.65 14.69
CA ASN A 70 -5.29 -11.09 15.55
C ASN A 70 -5.42 -12.61 15.63
N LYS A 71 -5.10 -13.34 14.54
CA LYS A 71 -5.11 -14.80 14.54
C LYS A 71 -3.96 -15.40 15.33
N TRP A 72 -2.77 -14.80 15.25
CA TRP A 72 -1.55 -15.36 15.81
C TRP A 72 -0.96 -14.44 16.89
N ARG A 73 -1.16 -14.83 18.15
CA ARG A 73 -0.70 -14.08 19.34
C ARG A 73 0.78 -13.68 19.33
N ILE A 74 1.63 -14.36 18.57
CA ILE A 74 3.06 -14.03 18.42
C ILE A 74 3.30 -12.62 17.86
N PHE A 75 2.35 -12.06 17.12
CA PHE A 75 2.43 -10.71 16.56
C PHE A 75 1.90 -9.62 17.51
N HIS A 76 1.34 -9.99 18.67
CA HIS A 76 0.85 -9.02 19.66
C HIS A 76 1.97 -8.47 20.55
N SER A 77 3.19 -9.00 20.43
CA SER A 77 4.37 -8.53 21.15
C SER A 77 5.54 -8.34 20.19
N SER A 78 6.52 -7.53 20.63
CA SER A 78 7.76 -7.34 19.89
C SER A 78 8.45 -8.68 19.66
N ILE A 79 8.76 -8.99 18.41
CA ILE A 79 9.49 -10.21 18.04
C ILE A 79 10.99 -9.95 18.22
N ILE A 80 11.52 -10.25 19.41
CA ILE A 80 12.92 -10.06 19.77
C ILE A 80 13.76 -11.25 19.29
N ILE A 81 13.92 -11.39 17.98
CA ILE A 81 14.76 -12.42 17.35
C ILE A 81 15.51 -11.85 16.15
N ASN A 82 16.49 -12.60 15.63
CA ASN A 82 17.21 -12.18 14.45
C ASN A 82 16.29 -12.12 13.20
N PRO A 83 16.58 -11.26 12.21
CA PRO A 83 15.72 -11.07 11.04
C PRO A 83 15.47 -12.34 10.21
N GLN A 84 16.41 -13.28 10.17
CA GLN A 84 16.23 -14.54 9.41
C GLN A 84 15.18 -15.43 10.09
N SER A 85 15.23 -15.55 11.42
CA SER A 85 14.22 -16.26 12.19
C SER A 85 12.85 -15.57 12.08
N ALA A 86 12.79 -14.24 12.12
CA ALA A 86 11.54 -13.49 11.93
C ALA A 86 10.89 -13.77 10.58
N LYS A 87 11.69 -13.87 9.51
CA LYS A 87 11.21 -14.27 8.18
C LYS A 87 10.55 -15.65 8.19
N TYR A 88 11.09 -16.62 8.93
CA TYR A 88 10.48 -17.95 9.04
C TYR A 88 9.16 -17.92 9.81
N ILE A 89 9.07 -17.13 10.88
CA ILE A 89 7.82 -16.95 11.63
C ILE A 89 6.72 -16.38 10.74
N ILE A 90 7.02 -15.32 9.99
CA ILE A 90 6.05 -14.70 9.07
C ILE A 90 5.60 -15.72 8.02
N LYS A 91 6.54 -16.46 7.40
CA LYS A 91 6.21 -17.50 6.42
C LYS A 91 5.34 -18.61 7.01
N ALA A 92 5.69 -19.11 8.20
CA ALA A 92 4.93 -20.14 8.89
C ALA A 92 3.51 -19.65 9.21
N ALA A 93 3.35 -18.41 9.69
CA ALA A 93 2.05 -17.81 9.95
C ALA A 93 1.19 -17.71 8.69
N CYS A 94 1.76 -17.33 7.53
CA CYS A 94 1.04 -17.30 6.26
C CYS A 94 0.59 -18.70 5.83
N VAL A 95 1.48 -19.70 5.91
CA VAL A 95 1.15 -21.10 5.55
C VAL A 95 0.06 -21.66 6.45
N LEU A 96 0.20 -21.48 7.77
CA LEU A 96 -0.80 -21.92 8.74
C LEU A 96 -2.14 -21.20 8.56
N HIS A 97 -2.12 -19.90 8.25
CA HIS A 97 -3.35 -19.15 7.95
C HIS A 97 -4.07 -19.76 6.75
N ASN A 98 -3.35 -20.03 5.65
CA ASN A 98 -3.93 -20.66 4.47
C ASN A 98 -4.49 -22.06 4.77
N PHE A 99 -3.77 -22.86 5.56
CA PHE A 99 -4.22 -24.19 5.97
C PHE A 99 -5.52 -24.12 6.79
N VAL A 100 -5.58 -23.25 7.80
CA VAL A 100 -6.78 -23.05 8.63
C VAL A 100 -7.95 -22.58 7.77
N ARG A 101 -7.72 -21.66 6.83
CA ARG A 101 -8.76 -21.16 5.91
C ARG A 101 -9.31 -22.25 4.99
N LEU A 102 -8.47 -23.20 4.56
CA LEU A 102 -8.90 -24.34 3.75
C LEU A 102 -9.68 -25.37 4.57
N ARG A 103 -9.28 -25.60 5.82
CA ARG A 103 -9.88 -26.61 6.71
C ARG A 103 -11.20 -26.13 7.33
N ASP A 104 -11.20 -24.91 7.88
CA ASP A 104 -12.29 -24.38 8.72
C ASP A 104 -13.19 -23.37 7.99
N GLY A 105 -12.81 -22.98 6.77
CA GLY A 105 -13.51 -21.95 6.00
C GLY A 105 -13.21 -20.53 6.47
N TYR A 106 -14.10 -19.60 6.10
CA TYR A 106 -13.97 -18.19 6.45
C TYR A 106 -14.78 -17.86 7.71
N GLN A 107 -14.10 -17.40 8.77
CA GLN A 107 -14.73 -16.87 9.97
C GLN A 107 -14.69 -15.34 9.93
N PHE A 108 -15.85 -14.70 10.01
CA PHE A 108 -15.96 -13.24 9.90
C PHE A 108 -15.32 -12.56 11.11
N GLU A 109 -15.36 -13.17 12.29
CA GLU A 109 -14.80 -12.65 13.55
C GLU A 109 -13.29 -12.39 13.45
N ASP A 110 -12.56 -13.18 12.64
CA ASP A 110 -11.13 -12.98 12.38
C ASP A 110 -10.84 -11.66 11.63
N THR A 111 -11.86 -10.99 11.09
CA THR A 111 -11.76 -9.75 10.30
C THR A 111 -12.26 -8.48 10.98
N ILE A 112 -12.93 -8.61 12.14
CA ILE A 112 -13.64 -7.49 12.80
C ILE A 112 -12.69 -6.50 13.49
N ARG A 113 -11.45 -6.87 13.80
CA ARG A 113 -10.54 -6.10 14.67
C ARG A 113 -9.60 -5.11 13.97
N CYS A 114 -9.91 -4.67 12.76
CA CYS A 114 -9.17 -3.58 12.13
C CYS A 114 -9.88 -2.25 12.34
N ASP A 115 -9.86 -1.75 13.58
CA ASP A 115 -10.07 -0.33 13.84
C ASP A 115 -8.86 0.40 13.23
N MET A 116 -9.06 0.94 12.03
CA MET A 116 -8.00 1.66 11.33
C MET A 116 -8.10 3.14 11.63
N GLU A 117 -7.02 3.69 12.18
CA GLU A 117 -6.88 5.11 12.42
C GLU A 117 -6.85 5.91 11.11
N GLU A 118 -7.40 7.11 11.17
CA GLU A 118 -7.43 8.09 10.08
C GLU A 118 -6.02 8.66 9.86
N PHE A 119 -5.70 9.01 8.61
CA PHE A 119 -4.34 9.38 8.20
C PHE A 119 -3.78 10.57 8.98
N ASP A 120 -2.62 10.40 9.62
CA ASP A 120 -1.83 11.52 10.15
C ASP A 120 -1.24 12.38 9.02
N GLU A 121 -1.47 13.69 9.11
CA GLU A 121 -0.79 14.71 8.31
C GLU A 121 0.69 14.77 8.70
N VAL A 122 1.57 14.15 7.91
CA VAL A 122 3.02 14.36 8.06
C VAL A 122 3.52 15.33 6.99
N GLN A 123 4.31 16.32 7.40
CA GLN A 123 4.89 17.31 6.49
C GLN A 123 5.77 16.62 5.42
N ALA A 124 5.55 17.02 4.17
CA ALA A 124 6.23 16.49 3.02
C ALA A 124 7.73 16.84 3.02
N VAL A 125 8.61 15.90 3.38
CA VAL A 125 10.07 16.02 3.16
C VAL A 125 10.37 16.02 1.65
N GLY A 126 11.21 16.93 1.13
CA GLY A 126 11.45 17.12 -0.31
C GLY A 126 11.67 15.83 -1.11
N GLY A 127 11.13 15.76 -2.34
CA GLY A 127 11.24 14.61 -3.23
C GLY A 127 12.38 14.74 -4.25
N ARG A 128 13.01 13.61 -4.62
CA ARG A 128 13.95 13.58 -5.76
C ARG A 128 13.17 13.73 -7.07
N SER A 129 13.77 14.37 -8.08
CA SER A 129 13.15 14.61 -9.40
C SER A 129 12.58 13.34 -10.05
N SER A 130 13.28 12.20 -9.94
CA SER A 130 12.81 10.91 -10.44
C SER A 130 11.61 10.32 -9.67
N GLY A 131 11.48 10.60 -8.38
CA GLY A 131 10.31 10.19 -7.60
C GLY A 131 9.07 11.01 -7.95
N ILE A 132 9.26 12.30 -8.26
CA ILE A 132 8.20 13.21 -8.71
C ILE A 132 7.63 12.72 -10.05
N SER A 133 8.48 12.46 -11.05
CA SER A 133 8.01 12.04 -12.38
C SER A 133 7.28 10.68 -12.36
N VAL A 134 7.75 9.74 -11.54
CA VAL A 134 7.06 8.46 -11.35
C VAL A 134 5.69 8.67 -10.71
N ARG A 135 5.60 9.50 -9.65
CA ARG A 135 4.32 9.79 -9.00
C ARG A 135 3.35 10.48 -9.95
N ASP A 136 3.81 11.43 -10.74
CA ASP A 136 2.99 12.13 -11.73
C ASP A 136 2.48 11.18 -12.81
N SER A 137 3.29 10.18 -13.22
CA SER A 137 2.85 9.12 -14.13
C SER A 137 1.69 8.29 -13.54
N PHE A 138 1.74 7.98 -12.23
CA PHE A 138 0.62 7.33 -11.54
C PHE A 138 -0.62 8.23 -11.40
N VAL A 139 -0.43 9.54 -11.16
CA VAL A 139 -1.53 10.51 -11.14
C VAL A 139 -2.24 10.54 -12.49
N GLN A 140 -1.50 10.67 -13.59
CA GLN A 140 -2.07 10.64 -14.94
C GLN A 140 -2.80 9.32 -15.21
N TYR A 141 -2.20 8.20 -14.84
CA TYR A 141 -2.82 6.89 -15.04
C TYR A 141 -4.14 6.74 -14.28
N PHE A 142 -4.20 7.05 -12.99
CA PHE A 142 -5.43 6.90 -12.20
C PHE A 142 -6.55 7.87 -12.59
N ASN A 143 -6.21 8.96 -13.26
CA ASN A 143 -7.18 9.92 -13.80
C ASN A 143 -7.46 9.71 -15.31
N GLY A 144 -6.88 8.66 -15.91
CA GLY A 144 -7.04 8.31 -17.32
C GLY A 144 -7.28 6.81 -17.50
N PRO A 145 -6.38 6.04 -18.16
CA PRO A 145 -6.61 4.62 -18.45
C PRO A 145 -6.87 3.72 -17.25
N GLY A 146 -6.39 4.12 -16.06
CA GLY A 146 -6.56 3.39 -14.80
C GLY A 146 -7.72 3.90 -13.93
N ALA A 147 -8.53 4.82 -14.44
CA ALA A 147 -9.68 5.36 -13.73
C ALA A 147 -10.73 4.28 -13.46
N VAL A 148 -11.38 4.37 -12.30
CA VAL A 148 -12.46 3.45 -11.90
C VAL A 148 -13.74 4.21 -11.54
N PRO A 149 -14.94 3.62 -11.75
CA PRO A 149 -16.21 4.32 -11.57
C PRO A 149 -16.47 4.88 -10.17
N TRP A 150 -15.88 4.26 -9.14
CA TRP A 150 -16.12 4.61 -7.74
C TRP A 150 -15.15 5.64 -7.17
N GLN A 151 -14.08 6.01 -7.87
CA GLN A 151 -13.03 6.84 -7.24
C GLN A 151 -13.53 8.25 -6.92
N ASN A 152 -14.31 8.87 -7.79
CA ASN A 152 -14.76 10.26 -7.61
C ASN A 152 -15.78 10.43 -6.47
N ARG A 153 -16.47 9.36 -6.05
CA ARG A 153 -17.46 9.38 -4.97
C ARG A 153 -16.83 9.50 -3.58
N MET A 154 -15.51 9.29 -3.49
CA MET A 154 -14.77 9.14 -2.24
C MET A 154 -13.80 10.29 -1.99
N ILE A 155 -13.84 11.34 -2.83
CA ILE A 155 -12.82 12.41 -2.91
C ILE A 155 -13.41 13.80 -2.60
N HIS A 156 -14.62 13.85 -2.04
CA HIS A 156 -15.30 15.09 -1.66
C HIS A 156 -14.55 15.81 -0.53
#